data_AF-A0A926YQ44-F1
#
_entry.id   AF-A0A926YQ44-F1
#
_cell.length_a   1.000
_cell.length_b   1.000
_cell.length_c   1.000
_cell.angle_alpha   90.00
_cell.angle_beta   90.00
_cell.angle_gamma   90.00
#
_symmetry.space_group_name_H-M   'P 1'
#
loop_
_entity.id
_entity.type
_entity.pdbx_description
1 polymer ?
#
loop_
_entity_poly.entity_id
_entity_poly.type
_entity_poly.pdbx_seq_one_letter_code
_entity_poly.pdbx_strand_id
1 'polypeptide(L)'
;MQVTVEIPDDLAQQLGSLQDKLPEILALGLREVTADPATGLSGLREILELLASLPDPSEILALRLSASVQAEIEALLEKNRSQGLTPVEQRLWQHYEFVEHLVRLAKAQALLKLNAAA
;
A
#
# COMPACT_ATOMS: atom_id res chain seq x y z
N MET A 1 29.32 -8.27 -3.57
CA MET A 1 28.94 -8.70 -4.95
C MET A 1 29.06 -7.48 -5.84
N GLN A 2 29.62 -7.60 -7.04
CA GLN A 2 29.68 -6.51 -8.02
C GLN A 2 28.73 -6.83 -9.17
N VAL A 3 27.81 -5.92 -9.46
CA VAL A 3 26.80 -6.05 -10.52
C VAL A 3 26.99 -4.87 -11.46
N THR A 4 27.14 -5.15 -12.75
CA THR A 4 27.26 -4.14 -13.81
C THR A 4 26.05 -4.27 -14.72
N VAL A 5 25.40 -3.16 -15.03
CA VAL A 5 24.18 -3.11 -15.83
C VAL A 5 24.35 -2.03 -16.89
N GLU A 6 23.98 -2.35 -18.13
CA GLU A 6 23.91 -1.36 -19.20
C GLU A 6 22.58 -0.61 -19.10
N ILE A 7 22.65 0.72 -19.07
CA ILE A 7 21.51 1.61 -18.96
C ILE A 7 21.61 2.74 -20.01
N PRO A 8 20.48 3.32 -20.43
CA PRO A 8 20.47 4.51 -21.30
C PRO A 8 21.24 5.70 -20.71
N ASP A 9 21.86 6.51 -21.57
CA ASP A 9 22.72 7.64 -21.17
C ASP A 9 21.99 8.71 -20.34
N ASP A 10 20.71 8.95 -20.64
CA ASP A 10 19.85 9.86 -19.88
C ASP A 10 19.62 9.36 -18.45
N LEU A 11 19.45 8.05 -18.29
CA LEU A 11 19.30 7.39 -17.01
C LEU A 11 20.61 7.42 -16.22
N ALA A 12 21.76 7.22 -16.89
CA ALA A 12 23.07 7.35 -16.28
C ALA A 12 23.35 8.78 -15.76
N GLN A 13 22.95 9.81 -16.51
CA GLN A 13 23.06 11.20 -16.06
C GLN A 13 22.23 11.48 -14.81
N GLN A 14 20.99 11.00 -14.76
CA GLN A 14 20.12 11.17 -13.59
C GLN A 14 20.70 10.47 -12.35
N LEU A 15 21.17 9.23 -12.50
CA LEU A 15 21.76 8.44 -11.43
C LEU A 15 23.12 8.95 -10.97
N GLY A 16 23.86 9.67 -11.83
CA GLY A 16 25.15 10.28 -11.48
C GLY A 16 25.05 11.21 -10.27
N SER A 17 23.95 11.95 -10.13
CA SER A 17 23.70 12.83 -8.98
C SER A 17 23.26 12.10 -7.71
N LEU A 18 22.91 10.82 -7.82
CA LEU A 18 22.33 9.99 -6.76
C LEU A 18 23.18 8.76 -6.45
N GLN A 19 24.48 8.76 -6.82
CA GLN A 19 25.36 7.60 -6.67
C GLN A 19 25.39 7.05 -5.25
N ASP A 20 25.45 7.91 -4.24
CA ASP A 20 25.47 7.49 -2.84
C ASP A 20 24.13 6.85 -2.38
N LYS A 21 23.04 7.13 -3.10
CA LYS A 21 21.70 6.61 -2.83
C LYS A 21 21.30 5.46 -3.75
N LEU A 22 22.14 5.10 -4.73
CA LEU A 22 21.87 4.00 -5.66
C LEU A 22 21.44 2.70 -4.96
N PRO A 23 22.09 2.25 -3.86
CA PRO A 23 21.66 1.04 -3.18
C PRO A 23 20.23 1.12 -2.66
N GLU A 24 19.83 2.28 -2.13
CA GLU A 24 18.49 2.52 -1.60
C GLU A 24 17.45 2.62 -2.73
N ILE A 25 17.79 3.34 -3.81
CA ILE A 25 16.94 3.45 -5.02
C ILE A 25 16.71 2.07 -5.63
N LEU A 26 17.76 1.25 -5.75
CA LEU A 26 17.64 -0.11 -6.27
C LEU A 26 16.83 -1.01 -5.32
N ALA A 27 16.99 -0.87 -4.00
CA ALA A 27 16.17 -1.62 -3.04
C ALA A 27 14.68 -1.23 -3.14
N LEU A 28 14.38 0.06 -3.35
CA LEU A 28 13.03 0.57 -3.56
C LEU A 28 12.45 0.11 -4.90
N GLY A 29 13.21 0.21 -5.99
CA GLY A 29 12.79 -0.25 -7.31
C GLY A 29 12.58 -1.76 -7.35
N LEU A 30 13.46 -2.54 -6.72
CA LEU A 30 13.26 -3.98 -6.56
C LEU A 30 12.01 -4.29 -5.74
N ARG A 31 11.73 -3.51 -4.69
CA ARG A 31 10.50 -3.64 -3.90
C ARG A 31 9.26 -3.35 -4.74
N GLU A 32 9.32 -2.36 -5.61
CA GLU A 32 8.21 -2.00 -6.50
C GLU A 32 8.00 -3.05 -7.61
N VAL A 33 9.08 -3.52 -8.24
CA VAL A 33 9.02 -4.53 -9.31
C VAL A 33 8.63 -5.92 -8.77
N THR A 34 9.04 -6.26 -7.54
CA THR A 34 8.61 -7.51 -6.88
C THR A 34 7.31 -7.36 -6.09
N ALA A 35 6.77 -6.14 -5.96
CA ALA A 35 5.39 -5.99 -5.52
C ALA A 35 4.53 -6.47 -6.67
N ASP A 36 3.86 -7.60 -6.48
CA ASP A 36 2.90 -8.06 -7.46
C ASP A 36 1.77 -7.01 -7.54
N PRO A 37 1.54 -6.38 -8.70
CA PRO A 37 0.52 -5.35 -8.85
C PRO A 37 -0.89 -5.89 -8.55
N ALA A 38 -1.10 -7.21 -8.57
CA ALA A 38 -2.35 -7.83 -8.15
C ALA A 38 -2.52 -7.90 -6.63
N THR A 39 -1.44 -7.90 -5.84
CA THR A 39 -1.49 -8.00 -4.36
C THR A 39 -1.12 -6.72 -3.64
N GLY A 40 -0.30 -5.84 -4.25
CA GLY A 40 0.26 -4.67 -3.59
C GLY A 40 -0.72 -3.54 -3.26
N LEU A 41 -1.94 -3.56 -3.82
CA LEU A 41 -2.94 -2.47 -3.71
C LEU A 41 -4.40 -2.96 -3.70
N SER A 42 -4.65 -4.26 -3.51
CA SER A 42 -5.99 -4.86 -3.67
C SER A 42 -7.09 -4.09 -2.93
N GLY A 43 -6.87 -3.78 -1.65
CA GLY A 43 -7.82 -2.96 -0.87
C GLY A 43 -7.79 -1.46 -1.19
N LEU A 44 -6.68 -0.93 -1.69
CA LEU A 44 -6.54 0.50 -1.99
C LEU A 44 -7.32 0.89 -3.24
N ARG A 45 -7.41 0.01 -4.24
CA ARG A 45 -8.17 0.27 -5.46
C ARG A 45 -9.65 0.51 -5.17
N GLU A 46 -10.28 -0.33 -4.35
CA GLU A 46 -11.69 -0.19 -3.97
C GLU A 46 -11.95 1.13 -3.23
N ILE A 47 -11.02 1.52 -2.34
CA ILE A 47 -11.11 2.79 -1.61
C ILE A 47 -10.99 3.97 -2.58
N LEU A 48 -10.05 3.92 -3.54
CA LEU A 48 -9.87 4.97 -4.53
C LEU A 48 -11.07 5.07 -5.47
N GLU A 49 -11.67 3.95 -5.86
CA GLU A 49 -12.91 3.92 -6.65
C GLU A 49 -14.07 4.57 -5.89
N LEU A 50 -14.22 4.31 -4.58
CA LEU A 50 -15.19 5.03 -3.77
C LEU A 50 -14.86 6.53 -3.68
N LEU A 51 -13.62 6.91 -3.37
CA LEU A 51 -13.26 8.32 -3.25
C LEU A 51 -13.50 9.09 -4.56
N ALA A 52 -13.32 8.44 -5.70
CA ALA A 52 -13.62 9.00 -7.02
C ALA A 52 -15.12 9.25 -7.25
N SER A 53 -16.02 8.60 -6.50
CA SER A 53 -17.46 8.88 -6.55
C SER A 53 -17.88 10.10 -5.71
N LEU A 54 -16.93 10.81 -5.08
CA LEU A 54 -17.17 11.92 -4.16
C LEU A 54 -18.23 11.57 -3.08
N PRO A 55 -17.97 10.55 -2.26
CA PRO A 55 -18.94 10.02 -1.32
C PRO A 55 -19.29 11.05 -0.24
N ASP A 56 -20.52 10.97 0.27
CA ASP A 56 -20.91 11.75 1.43
C ASP A 56 -20.27 11.19 2.73
N PRO A 57 -20.24 11.96 3.84
CA PRO A 57 -19.66 11.48 5.09
C PRO A 57 -20.28 10.17 5.63
N SER A 58 -21.57 9.91 5.39
CA SER A 58 -22.23 8.67 5.81
C SER A 58 -21.77 7.46 4.99
N GLU A 59 -21.54 7.65 3.69
CA GLU A 59 -20.95 6.64 2.80
C GLU A 59 -19.50 6.33 3.19
N ILE A 60 -18.72 7.36 3.55
CA ILE A 60 -17.36 7.16 4.10
C ILE A 60 -17.41 6.35 5.40
N LEU A 61 -18.38 6.57 6.29
CA LEU A 61 -18.52 5.75 7.51
C LEU A 61 -18.88 4.30 7.20
N ALA A 62 -19.64 4.07 6.13
CA ALA A 62 -20.05 2.75 5.66
C ALA A 62 -18.93 1.95 4.95
N LEU A 63 -17.78 2.58 4.65
CA LEU A 63 -16.61 1.90 4.05
C LEU A 63 -16.30 0.58 4.75
N ARG A 64 -16.19 -0.49 3.97
CA ARG A 64 -15.75 -1.81 4.44
C ARG A 64 -14.84 -2.42 3.40
N LEU A 65 -13.88 -3.21 3.87
CA LEU A 65 -13.05 -4.04 3.01
C LEU A 65 -13.94 -5.06 2.28
N SER A 66 -13.62 -5.38 1.03
CA SER A 66 -14.27 -6.49 0.34
C SER A 66 -13.99 -7.82 1.04
N ALA A 67 -14.87 -8.80 0.82
CA ALA A 67 -14.74 -10.13 1.38
C ALA A 67 -13.43 -10.83 0.95
N SER A 68 -12.95 -10.56 -0.27
CA SER A 68 -11.68 -11.08 -0.77
C SER A 68 -10.49 -10.54 0.02
N VAL A 69 -10.45 -9.22 0.26
CA VAL A 69 -9.37 -8.60 1.04
C VAL A 69 -9.43 -9.05 2.49
N GLN A 70 -10.63 -9.17 3.05
CA GLN A 70 -10.81 -9.64 4.42
C GLN A 70 -10.32 -11.08 4.60
N ALA A 71 -10.60 -11.98 3.66
CA ALA A 71 -10.09 -13.35 3.68
C ALA A 71 -8.56 -13.42 3.57
N GLU A 72 -7.94 -12.55 2.77
CA GLU A 72 -6.48 -12.49 2.64
C GLU A 72 -5.81 -12.00 3.93
N ILE A 73 -6.37 -10.97 4.58
CA ILE A 73 -5.91 -10.50 5.89
C ILE A 73 -6.03 -11.59 6.96
N GLU A 74 -7.15 -12.32 6.99
CA GLU A 74 -7.35 -13.44 7.91
C GLU A 74 -6.33 -14.56 7.69
N ALA A 75 -6.05 -14.90 6.43
CA ALA A 75 -5.02 -15.89 6.09
C ALA A 75 -3.62 -15.44 6.52
N LEU A 76 -3.25 -14.17 6.31
CA LEU A 76 -1.97 -13.61 6.76
C LEU A 76 -1.87 -13.62 8.29
N LEU A 77 -2.92 -13.27 9.00
CA LEU A 77 -2.96 -13.31 10.47
C LEU A 77 -2.74 -14.73 11.00
N GLU A 78 -3.43 -15.71 10.42
CA GLU A 78 -3.30 -17.10 10.84
C GLU A 78 -1.90 -17.66 10.54
N LYS A 79 -1.34 -17.31 9.39
CA LYS A 79 0.03 -17.68 9.05
C LYS A 79 1.05 -17.03 9.99
N ASN A 80 0.88 -15.76 10.31
CA ASN A 80 1.77 -15.03 11.23
C ASN A 80 1.81 -15.72 12.60
N ARG A 81 0.66 -16.13 13.13
CA ARG A 81 0.55 -16.83 14.42
C ARG A 81 1.22 -18.20 14.46
N SER A 82 1.24 -18.92 13.34
CA SER A 82 1.68 -20.32 13.28
C SER A 82 3.13 -20.48 12.81
N GLN A 83 3.51 -19.80 11.73
CA GLN A 83 4.78 -20.01 11.02
C GLN A 83 5.59 -18.72 10.86
N GLY A 84 4.99 -17.56 11.13
CA GLY A 84 5.54 -16.26 10.78
C GLY A 84 5.31 -15.90 9.30
N LEU A 85 5.52 -14.62 8.98
CA LEU A 85 5.37 -14.11 7.61
C LEU A 85 6.70 -14.16 6.86
N THR A 86 6.63 -14.49 5.57
CA THR A 86 7.76 -14.30 4.66
C THR A 86 8.01 -12.79 4.45
N PRO A 87 9.20 -12.38 3.96
CA PRO A 87 9.46 -10.96 3.68
C PRO A 87 8.46 -10.32 2.72
N VAL A 88 7.93 -11.10 1.76
CA VAL A 88 6.91 -10.62 0.82
C VAL A 88 5.57 -10.39 1.53
N GLU A 89 5.13 -11.35 2.34
CA GLU A 89 3.90 -11.26 3.12
C GLU A 89 3.97 -10.18 4.20
N GLN A 90 5.15 -9.95 4.77
CA GLN A 90 5.34 -8.88 5.74
C GLN A 90 5.20 -7.50 5.08
N ARG A 91 5.65 -7.33 3.82
CA ARG A 91 5.40 -6.11 3.05
C ARG A 91 3.91 -5.94 2.73
N LEU A 92 3.23 -7.03 2.36
CA LEU A 92 1.78 -7.02 2.14
C LEU A 92 1.01 -6.66 3.42
N TRP A 93 1.43 -7.18 4.56
CA TRP A 93 0.87 -6.84 5.87
C TRP A 93 1.02 -5.36 6.20
N GLN A 94 2.23 -4.79 6.03
CA GLN A 94 2.48 -3.36 6.21
C GLN A 94 1.62 -2.49 5.29
N HIS A 95 1.31 -2.98 4.09
CA HIS A 95 0.40 -2.30 3.18
C HIS A 95 -1.02 -2.27 3.75
N TYR A 96 -1.54 -3.41 4.20
CA TYR A 96 -2.87 -3.47 4.82
C TYR A 96 -2.98 -2.58 6.06
N GLU A 97 -1.94 -2.50 6.89
CA GLU A 97 -1.88 -1.57 8.04
C GLU A 97 -1.96 -0.10 7.60
N PHE A 98 -1.24 0.26 6.54
CA PHE A 98 -1.29 1.62 6.00
C PHE A 98 -2.68 1.98 5.47
N VAL A 99 -3.32 1.07 4.73
CA VAL A 99 -4.66 1.28 4.19
C VAL A 99 -5.71 1.38 5.29
N GLU A 100 -5.66 0.51 6.31
CA GLU A 100 -6.53 0.60 7.49
C GLU A 100 -6.41 1.97 8.14
N HIS A 101 -5.18 2.45 8.34
CA HIS A 101 -4.93 3.72 8.99
C HIS A 101 -5.60 4.88 8.23
N LEU A 102 -5.47 4.91 6.91
CA LEU A 102 -6.10 5.92 6.06
C LEU A 102 -7.63 5.87 6.16
N VAL A 103 -8.23 4.67 6.07
CA VAL A 103 -9.69 4.50 6.18
C VAL A 103 -10.18 4.95 7.55
N ARG A 104 -9.47 4.61 8.62
CA ARG A 104 -9.80 5.02 9.99
C ARG A 104 -9.77 6.54 10.15
N LEU A 105 -8.77 7.21 9.59
CA LEU A 105 -8.70 8.68 9.59
C LEU A 105 -9.83 9.30 8.78
N ALA A 106 -10.14 8.76 7.60
CA ALA A 106 -11.25 9.22 6.77
C ALA A 106 -12.59 9.12 7.50
N LYS A 107 -12.85 7.98 8.17
CA LYS A 107 -14.04 7.78 9.00
C LYS A 107 -14.12 8.74 10.18
N ALA A 108 -13.01 8.99 10.85
CA ALA A 108 -12.97 9.96 11.95
C ALA A 108 -13.35 11.37 11.45
N GLN A 109 -12.80 11.80 10.32
CA GLN A 109 -13.14 13.10 9.70
C GLN A 109 -14.60 13.16 9.23
N ALA A 110 -15.13 12.07 8.67
CA ALA A 110 -16.52 11.98 8.28
C ALA A 110 -17.48 12.12 9.47
N LEU A 111 -17.17 11.47 10.59
CA LEU A 111 -17.94 11.60 11.82
C LEU A 111 -17.95 13.04 12.35
N LEU A 112 -16.80 13.72 12.34
CA LEU A 112 -16.71 15.12 12.74
C LEU A 112 -17.58 16.03 11.86
N LYS A 113 -17.59 15.80 10.54
CA LYS A 113 -18.43 16.56 9.61
C LYS A 113 -19.93 16.36 9.87
N LEU A 114 -20.35 15.12 10.13
CA LEU A 114 -21.75 14.83 10.45
C LEU A 114 -22.19 15.48 11.76
N ASN A 115 -21.33 15.45 12.79
CA ASN A 115 -21.63 16.08 14.07
C ASN A 115 -21.66 17.61 13.99
N ALA A 116 -20.90 18.22 13.07
CA ALA A 116 -20.92 19.66 12.85
C ALA A 116 -22.11 20.15 12.00
N ALA A 117 -22.77 19.23 11.28
CA ALA A 117 -23.95 19.49 10.46
C ALA A 117 -25.28 19.19 11.18
N ALA A 118 -25.22 18.63 12.39
CA ALA A 118 -26.35 18.35 13.28
C ALA A 118 -26.58 19.49 14.29
#